data_AF-A0AAD5P4P4-F1
#
_entry.id   AF-A0AAD5P4P4-F1
#
_cell.length_a   1.000
_cell.length_b   1.000
_cell.length_c   1.000
_cell.angle_alpha   90.00
_cell.angle_beta   90.00
_cell.angle_gamma   90.00
#
_symmetry.space_group_name_H-M   'P 1'
#
loop_
_entity.id
_entity.type
_entity.pdbx_description
1 polymer ?
#
loop_
_entity_poly.entity_id
_entity_poly.type
_entity_poly.pdbx_seq_one_letter_code
_entity_poly.pdbx_strand_id
1 'polypeptide(L)'
;MAHRRCLLALTRHATSLVSLKTPINPPLSAAISFKTVTPTQPSNTRISSRFGPTWCTHWSVSRRFSSSKSDDDEEEEEEEEEEFGESSDGEEETDDTVTDIKREYSLEEIEEEAAEIGYKVVGPLQQSDRVFKQYEPVFAVVQVGSHQFKVSNRDSIYVEKLKFCEVNDKLILNKVLMLGSASQTIVGRPIVPEAAVHAVVEEHALDAKVIIFKKKRRKNYRRTKGHRQELTKLRITDIQGIQKPEKVAMTNPENVAVAA
;
A
#
# COMPACT_ATOMS: atom_id res chain seq x y z
N MET A 1 6.94 -43.97 8.60
CA MET A 1 7.16 -44.38 10.01
C MET A 1 6.77 -43.21 10.91
N ALA A 2 6.09 -43.45 12.03
CA ALA A 2 5.73 -42.41 13.00
C ALA A 2 6.08 -42.90 14.41
N HIS A 3 6.95 -42.19 15.12
CA HIS A 3 7.32 -42.57 16.49
C HIS A 3 6.33 -41.96 17.51
N ARG A 4 5.51 -42.83 18.12
CA ARG A 4 4.70 -42.54 19.31
C ARG A 4 5.17 -43.43 20.46
N ARG A 5 5.82 -42.86 21.48
CA ARG A 5 5.91 -43.38 22.87
C ARG A 5 5.90 -42.14 23.78
N CYS A 6 4.81 -41.90 24.53
CA CYS A 6 4.46 -42.44 25.86
C CYS A 6 5.16 -41.66 27.00
N LEU A 7 4.40 -40.91 27.82
CA LEU A 7 3.81 -41.29 29.13
C LEU A 7 4.88 -41.32 30.26
N LEU A 8 4.69 -40.80 31.49
CA LEU A 8 3.48 -40.26 32.17
C LEU A 8 3.82 -39.25 33.29
N ALA A 9 2.87 -38.33 33.54
CA ALA A 9 2.46 -37.58 34.75
C ALA A 9 3.29 -37.55 36.07
N LEU A 10 3.15 -36.43 36.80
CA LEU A 10 2.55 -36.45 38.16
C LEU A 10 1.98 -35.07 38.59
N THR A 11 1.33 -35.03 39.77
CA THR A 11 0.49 -33.93 40.31
C THR A 11 0.62 -33.89 41.86
N ARG A 12 0.16 -32.90 42.64
CA ARG A 12 -0.79 -31.79 42.39
C ARG A 12 -0.11 -30.41 42.59
N HIS A 13 -0.53 -29.37 43.32
CA HIS A 13 -1.59 -29.12 44.33
C HIS A 13 -2.32 -27.77 44.06
N ALA A 14 -3.42 -27.52 44.77
CA ALA A 14 -4.20 -26.27 44.70
C ALA A 14 -4.81 -25.92 46.08
N THR A 15 -5.04 -24.64 46.34
CA THR A 15 -6.05 -24.12 47.28
C THR A 15 -6.50 -22.72 46.87
N SER A 16 -7.79 -22.55 46.60
CA SER A 16 -8.48 -21.26 46.62
C SER A 16 -9.18 -21.08 47.97
N LEU A 17 -9.24 -19.85 48.50
CA LEU A 17 -10.06 -19.52 49.67
C LEU A 17 -11.13 -18.49 49.29
N VAL A 18 -12.31 -18.60 49.90
CA VAL A 18 -13.54 -17.91 49.48
C VAL A 18 -14.33 -17.41 50.68
N SER A 19 -14.68 -16.13 50.65
CA SER A 19 -15.80 -15.45 51.34
C SER A 19 -15.97 -15.57 52.86
N LEU A 20 -16.21 -14.40 53.49
CA LEU A 20 -17.38 -14.24 54.37
C LEU A 20 -18.16 -12.98 53.98
N LYS A 21 -19.43 -12.89 54.44
CA LYS A 21 -20.37 -11.79 54.21
C LYS A 21 -20.58 -10.97 55.48
N THR A 22 -20.95 -9.69 55.34
CA THR A 22 -22.15 -9.10 55.98
C THR A 22 -22.58 -7.80 55.26
N PRO A 23 -23.88 -7.44 55.21
CA PRO A 23 -24.37 -6.24 54.51
C PRO A 23 -24.87 -5.12 55.46
N ILE A 24 -24.78 -3.87 55.04
CA ILE A 24 -25.56 -2.71 55.53
C ILE A 24 -26.01 -1.87 54.32
N ASN A 25 -27.20 -1.26 54.40
CA ASN A 25 -27.89 -0.59 53.29
C ASN A 25 -27.72 0.96 53.28
N PRO A 26 -28.08 1.66 52.18
CA PRO A 26 -27.69 3.06 51.92
C PRO A 26 -28.71 4.09 52.45
N PRO A 27 -28.50 5.41 52.21
CA PRO A 27 -29.11 6.02 51.02
C PRO A 27 -28.30 7.17 50.36
N LEU A 28 -28.47 7.40 49.05
CA LEU A 28 -29.19 8.58 48.52
C LEU A 28 -29.16 8.68 46.99
N SER A 29 -30.23 9.24 46.45
CA SER A 29 -30.59 9.38 45.05
C SER A 29 -29.76 10.40 44.24
N ALA A 30 -29.39 10.02 43.01
CA ALA A 30 -29.21 10.95 41.89
C ALA A 30 -29.66 10.27 40.58
N ALA A 31 -30.88 10.55 40.13
CA ALA A 31 -31.44 9.96 38.91
C ALA A 31 -31.13 10.84 37.69
N ILE A 32 -30.31 10.35 36.76
CA ILE A 32 -30.06 10.98 35.46
C ILE A 32 -30.77 10.16 34.37
N SER A 33 -31.60 10.84 33.59
CA SER A 33 -32.52 10.21 32.63
C SER A 33 -31.83 9.85 31.31
N PHE A 34 -31.58 8.56 31.10
CA PHE A 34 -31.19 8.03 29.79
C PHE A 34 -32.43 7.79 28.93
N LYS A 35 -32.66 8.66 27.94
CA LYS A 35 -33.70 8.47 26.93
C LYS A 35 -33.32 7.32 25.99
N THR A 36 -34.01 6.19 26.09
CA THR A 36 -33.85 5.07 25.14
C THR A 36 -34.48 5.40 23.80
N VAL A 37 -33.70 5.29 22.71
CA VAL A 37 -34.19 5.48 21.34
C VAL A 37 -34.94 4.22 20.89
N THR A 38 -36.20 4.37 20.49
CA THR A 38 -37.03 3.29 19.94
C THR A 38 -36.65 2.98 18.49
N PRO A 39 -36.43 1.71 18.11
CA PRO A 39 -36.17 1.35 16.71
C PRO A 39 -37.45 1.42 15.87
N THR A 40 -37.39 2.16 14.76
CA THR A 40 -38.51 2.33 13.82
C THR A 40 -38.77 1.04 13.02
N GLN A 41 -40.03 0.62 12.91
CA GLN A 41 -40.40 -0.52 12.05
C GLN A 41 -40.54 -0.09 10.57
N PRO A 42 -40.09 -0.92 9.60
CA PRO A 42 -40.42 -0.73 8.19
C PRO A 42 -41.85 -1.19 7.87
N SER A 43 -42.58 -0.40 7.09
CA SER A 43 -43.95 -0.71 6.66
C SER A 43 -43.98 -1.67 5.46
N ASN A 44 -44.60 -2.84 5.62
CA ASN A 44 -44.78 -3.83 4.56
C ASN A 44 -45.96 -3.48 3.63
N THR A 45 -45.74 -2.71 2.58
CA THR A 45 -46.70 -2.57 1.47
C THR A 45 -46.69 -3.80 0.56
N ARG A 46 -47.70 -4.66 0.70
CA ARG A 46 -47.91 -5.79 -0.23
C ARG A 46 -48.52 -5.26 -1.55
N ILE A 47 -47.87 -5.55 -2.67
CA ILE A 47 -48.46 -5.45 -4.01
C ILE A 47 -48.55 -6.88 -4.58
N SER A 48 -49.70 -7.27 -5.12
CA SER A 48 -49.96 -8.67 -5.51
C SER A 48 -50.67 -8.80 -6.87
N SER A 49 -49.90 -9.09 -7.91
CA SER A 49 -50.36 -9.59 -9.21
C SER A 49 -49.21 -10.38 -9.84
N ARG A 50 -49.20 -11.72 -9.77
CA ARG A 50 -49.93 -12.63 -10.67
C ARG A 50 -49.59 -12.43 -12.16
N PHE A 51 -48.43 -12.90 -12.59
CA PHE A 51 -48.28 -13.60 -13.86
C PHE A 51 -47.37 -14.83 -13.66
N GLY A 52 -47.59 -15.88 -14.46
CA GLY A 52 -47.08 -17.24 -14.18
C GLY A 52 -45.74 -17.59 -14.85
N PRO A 53 -45.15 -18.75 -14.51
CA PRO A 53 -43.84 -19.17 -15.01
C PRO A 53 -43.92 -19.86 -16.38
N THR A 54 -43.36 -19.25 -17.42
CA THR A 54 -43.21 -19.85 -18.75
C THR A 54 -41.82 -20.46 -18.96
N TRP A 55 -41.72 -21.74 -18.60
CA TRP A 55 -40.83 -22.78 -19.13
C TRP A 55 -39.29 -22.62 -19.11
N CYS A 56 -38.64 -23.73 -18.78
CA CYS A 56 -37.19 -23.88 -18.83
C CYS A 56 -36.71 -24.12 -20.27
N THR A 57 -35.77 -23.33 -20.76
CA THR A 57 -34.88 -23.73 -21.87
C THR A 57 -33.63 -24.40 -21.31
N HIS A 58 -33.51 -25.70 -21.55
CA HIS A 58 -32.45 -26.54 -20.99
C HIS A 58 -31.14 -26.36 -21.77
N TRP A 59 -30.22 -25.50 -21.31
CA TRP A 59 -28.94 -25.26 -21.98
C TRP A 59 -27.93 -26.39 -21.70
N SER A 60 -28.16 -27.56 -22.31
CA SER A 60 -27.25 -28.70 -22.26
C SER A 60 -25.97 -28.41 -23.05
N VAL A 61 -24.94 -27.86 -22.39
CA VAL A 61 -23.59 -27.74 -22.96
C VAL A 61 -22.94 -29.13 -23.01
N SER A 62 -23.25 -29.88 -24.06
CA SER A 62 -22.64 -31.18 -24.34
C SER A 62 -21.16 -31.01 -24.67
N ARG A 63 -20.27 -31.43 -23.77
CA ARG A 63 -18.83 -31.51 -24.07
C ARG A 63 -18.60 -32.62 -25.09
N ARG A 64 -18.45 -32.27 -26.37
CA ARG A 64 -17.95 -33.21 -27.38
C ARG A 64 -16.46 -33.41 -27.15
N PHE A 65 -16.10 -34.56 -26.56
CA PHE A 65 -14.74 -35.06 -26.56
C PHE A 65 -14.48 -35.67 -27.94
N SER A 66 -13.73 -34.98 -28.80
CA SER A 66 -13.49 -35.42 -30.18
C SER A 66 -12.19 -36.21 -30.27
N SER A 67 -12.28 -37.53 -30.14
CA SER A 67 -11.16 -38.45 -30.37
C SER A 67 -11.18 -38.97 -31.81
N SER A 68 -10.62 -38.20 -32.74
CA SER A 68 -10.27 -38.68 -34.09
C SER A 68 -8.84 -39.20 -34.06
N LYS A 69 -8.68 -40.49 -33.80
CA LYS A 69 -7.43 -41.23 -34.01
C LYS A 69 -7.47 -41.81 -35.41
N SER A 70 -6.64 -41.26 -36.29
CA SER A 70 -6.18 -41.89 -37.53
C SER A 70 -4.71 -42.20 -37.32
N ASP A 71 -4.34 -43.45 -37.52
CA ASP A 71 -2.95 -43.92 -37.57
C ASP A 71 -2.50 -43.95 -39.03
N ASP A 72 -1.18 -44.16 -39.22
CA ASP A 72 -0.46 -44.23 -40.50
C ASP A 72 -0.43 -42.84 -41.23
N ASP A 73 0.64 -42.43 -41.91
CA ASP A 73 1.73 -43.17 -42.55
C ASP A 73 3.14 -42.98 -41.92
N GLU A 74 4.10 -43.81 -42.38
CA GLU A 74 5.54 -43.73 -42.10
C GLU A 74 6.26 -42.95 -43.21
N GLU A 75 7.11 -41.97 -42.86
CA GLU A 75 8.22 -41.51 -43.70
C GLU A 75 9.49 -41.43 -42.83
N GLU A 76 10.59 -41.99 -43.35
CA GLU A 76 11.95 -41.91 -42.76
C GLU A 76 12.66 -40.63 -43.27
N GLU A 77 13.99 -40.55 -43.10
CA GLU A 77 14.88 -39.47 -43.58
C GLU A 77 14.76 -38.12 -42.83
N GLU A 78 15.83 -37.45 -42.38
CA GLU A 78 17.26 -37.79 -42.35
C GLU A 78 17.90 -37.14 -41.08
N GLU A 79 18.93 -37.77 -40.50
CA GLU A 79 19.69 -37.17 -39.38
C GLU A 79 20.83 -36.30 -39.93
N GLU A 80 20.59 -35.00 -40.11
CA GLU A 80 21.65 -34.03 -40.43
C GLU A 80 22.59 -33.80 -39.22
N GLU A 81 23.66 -34.60 -39.13
CA GLU A 81 24.80 -34.33 -38.24
C GLU A 81 25.55 -33.07 -38.73
N GLU A 82 25.22 -31.89 -38.22
CA GLU A 82 26.04 -30.68 -38.45
C GLU A 82 27.43 -30.85 -37.80
N GLU A 83 28.43 -31.11 -38.66
CA GLU A 83 29.85 -31.17 -38.33
C GLU A 83 30.36 -29.81 -37.81
N PHE A 84 30.29 -29.60 -36.49
CA PHE A 84 30.77 -28.38 -35.86
C PHE A 84 32.31 -28.29 -35.93
N GLY A 85 32.80 -27.68 -37.00
CA GLY A 85 34.21 -27.63 -37.35
C GLY A 85 35.13 -27.02 -36.27
N GLU A 86 36.23 -27.72 -36.01
CA GLU A 86 37.30 -27.30 -35.10
C GLU A 86 38.07 -26.10 -35.67
N SER A 87 37.86 -24.90 -35.09
CA SER A 87 38.48 -23.66 -35.60
C SER A 87 39.40 -22.97 -34.58
N SER A 88 40.70 -23.26 -34.70
CA SER A 88 41.87 -22.45 -34.30
C SER A 88 41.96 -21.87 -32.88
N ASP A 89 43.10 -22.12 -32.23
CA ASP A 89 43.57 -21.33 -31.09
C ASP A 89 43.60 -19.83 -31.41
N GLY A 90 43.27 -19.02 -30.40
CA GLY A 90 43.23 -17.56 -30.46
C GLY A 90 43.14 -16.98 -29.04
N GLU A 91 44.28 -16.96 -28.33
CA GLU A 91 44.40 -16.30 -27.02
C GLU A 91 44.36 -14.77 -27.16
N GLU A 92 43.15 -14.21 -27.31
CA GLU A 92 42.93 -12.79 -27.03
C GLU A 92 42.60 -12.62 -25.53
N GLU A 93 43.57 -12.16 -24.75
CA GLU A 93 43.32 -11.51 -23.44
C GLU A 93 42.52 -10.22 -23.67
N THR A 94 41.22 -10.36 -23.89
CA THR A 94 40.27 -9.27 -23.78
C THR A 94 40.11 -8.95 -22.29
N ASP A 95 40.86 -7.94 -21.84
CA ASP A 95 40.75 -7.40 -20.48
C ASP A 95 39.28 -7.07 -20.20
N ASP A 96 38.68 -7.82 -19.27
CA ASP A 96 37.23 -8.03 -19.08
C ASP A 96 36.57 -6.82 -18.39
N THR A 97 36.98 -5.63 -18.83
CA THR A 97 36.43 -4.31 -18.55
C THR A 97 35.10 -4.13 -19.26
N VAL A 98 34.15 -4.99 -18.90
CA VAL A 98 32.71 -4.76 -19.06
C VAL A 98 32.35 -3.53 -18.24
N THR A 99 32.67 -2.38 -18.81
CA THR A 99 32.23 -1.08 -18.31
C THR A 99 30.72 -1.08 -18.39
N ASP A 100 30.06 -1.02 -17.23
CA ASP A 100 28.62 -0.85 -17.15
C ASP A 100 28.26 0.42 -17.93
N ILE A 101 27.82 0.26 -19.18
CA ILE A 101 27.34 1.35 -20.03
C ILE A 101 26.03 1.83 -19.43
N LYS A 102 26.15 2.68 -18.42
CA LYS A 102 25.04 3.46 -17.87
C LYS A 102 24.47 4.24 -19.02
N ARG A 103 23.31 3.80 -19.51
CA ARG A 103 22.48 4.57 -20.42
C ARG A 103 22.27 5.95 -19.79
N GLU A 104 22.92 6.95 -20.37
CA GLU A 104 22.73 8.35 -19.97
C GLU A 104 21.33 8.74 -20.44
N TYR A 105 20.40 8.82 -19.49
CA TYR A 105 19.06 9.34 -19.76
C TYR A 105 19.17 10.83 -20.03
N SER A 106 18.42 11.33 -21.02
CA SER A 106 18.35 12.78 -21.21
C SER A 106 17.61 13.43 -20.02
N LEU A 107 17.88 14.71 -19.75
CA LEU A 107 17.16 15.43 -18.70
C LEU A 107 15.64 15.49 -18.99
N GLU A 108 15.26 15.46 -20.26
CA GLU A 108 13.87 15.42 -20.72
C GLU A 108 13.23 14.05 -20.41
N GLU A 109 13.90 12.93 -20.73
CA GLU A 109 13.45 11.57 -20.35
C GLU A 109 13.27 11.43 -18.83
N ILE A 110 14.18 12.03 -18.03
CA ILE A 110 14.12 12.02 -16.57
C ILE A 110 12.90 12.80 -16.05
N GLU A 111 12.62 13.99 -16.59
CA GLU A 111 11.45 14.77 -16.21
C GLU A 111 10.13 14.12 -16.66
N GLU A 112 10.10 13.49 -17.84
CA GLU A 112 8.92 12.77 -18.35
C GLU A 112 8.59 11.53 -17.52
N GLU A 113 9.56 10.66 -17.22
CA GLU A 113 9.33 9.51 -16.33
C GLU A 113 8.88 9.96 -14.93
N ALA A 114 9.47 11.01 -14.37
CA ALA A 114 9.08 11.54 -13.06
C ALA A 114 7.63 12.08 -13.09
N ALA A 115 7.26 12.80 -14.15
CA ALA A 115 5.90 13.32 -14.35
C ALA A 115 4.87 12.19 -14.55
N GLU A 116 5.23 11.09 -15.22
CA GLU A 116 4.36 9.91 -15.31
C GLU A 116 4.19 9.19 -13.96
N ILE A 117 5.23 9.11 -13.12
CA ILE A 117 5.07 8.61 -11.74
C ILE A 117 4.24 9.61 -10.90
N GLY A 118 4.32 10.91 -11.20
CA GLY A 118 3.47 11.97 -10.65
C GLY A 118 4.19 13.04 -9.83
N TYR A 119 5.52 13.11 -9.90
CA TYR A 119 6.35 14.06 -9.15
C TYR A 119 7.25 14.90 -10.07
N LYS A 120 7.70 16.06 -9.58
CA LYS A 120 8.82 16.82 -10.15
C LYS A 120 9.87 17.06 -9.06
N VAL A 121 11.14 16.92 -9.43
CA VAL A 121 12.28 17.30 -8.59
C VAL A 121 12.52 18.80 -8.73
N VAL A 122 12.74 19.48 -7.60
CA VAL A 122 13.10 20.92 -7.55
C VAL A 122 14.58 21.11 -7.19
N GLY A 123 15.22 20.06 -6.64
CA GLY A 123 16.62 20.04 -6.21
C GLY A 123 16.81 20.10 -4.70
N PRO A 124 18.07 20.11 -4.22
CA PRO A 124 18.41 19.80 -2.84
C PRO A 124 17.92 20.86 -1.83
N LEU A 125 17.40 20.38 -0.70
CA LEU A 125 17.08 21.18 0.49
C LEU A 125 18.34 21.83 1.05
N GLN A 126 18.35 23.16 1.16
CA GLN A 126 19.47 23.88 1.76
C GLN A 126 19.29 23.96 3.27
N GLN A 127 20.38 24.04 4.03
CA GLN A 127 20.33 24.09 5.51
C GLN A 127 19.59 25.35 6.03
N SER A 128 19.47 26.39 5.21
CA SER A 128 18.66 27.60 5.44
C SER A 128 17.15 27.35 5.40
N ASP A 129 16.69 26.33 4.69
CA ASP A 129 15.32 26.21 4.20
C ASP A 129 14.39 25.69 5.31
N ARG A 130 13.70 26.59 6.00
CA ARG A 130 12.72 26.26 7.06
C ARG A 130 11.39 25.73 6.49
N VAL A 131 11.46 24.65 5.69
CA VAL A 131 10.31 24.05 4.97
C VAL A 131 9.22 23.49 5.87
N PHE A 132 9.55 23.04 7.09
CA PHE A 132 8.60 22.38 7.99
C PHE A 132 7.71 23.36 8.77
N LYS A 133 6.70 23.91 8.08
CA LYS A 133 5.60 24.71 8.64
C LYS A 133 4.96 24.00 9.84
N GLN A 134 4.30 24.76 10.75
CA GLN A 134 3.46 24.16 11.79
C GLN A 134 2.29 23.37 11.18
N TYR A 135 1.68 22.45 11.95
CA TYR A 135 0.48 21.75 11.48
C TYR A 135 -0.64 22.73 11.04
N GLU A 136 -1.32 22.35 9.97
CA GLU A 136 -2.48 23.03 9.39
C GLU A 136 -3.61 21.99 9.22
N PRO A 137 -4.88 22.31 9.52
CA PRO A 137 -6.00 21.36 9.45
C PRO A 137 -6.51 21.19 8.01
N VAL A 138 -5.59 20.80 7.12
CA VAL A 138 -5.78 20.59 5.68
C VAL A 138 -5.17 19.24 5.31
N PHE A 139 -5.78 18.55 4.35
CA PHE A 139 -5.25 17.32 3.79
C PHE A 139 -5.41 17.27 2.26
N ALA A 140 -4.60 16.43 1.64
CA ALA A 140 -4.68 16.06 0.23
C ALA A 140 -4.84 14.53 0.10
N VAL A 141 -5.31 14.09 -1.06
CA VAL A 141 -5.09 12.73 -1.55
C VAL A 141 -4.19 12.83 -2.78
N VAL A 142 -2.97 12.32 -2.66
CA VAL A 142 -1.97 12.30 -3.74
C VAL A 142 -1.87 10.89 -4.31
N GLN A 143 -1.60 10.80 -5.61
CA GLN A 143 -1.22 9.55 -6.26
C GLN A 143 0.27 9.59 -6.61
N VAL A 144 0.99 8.52 -6.26
CA VAL A 144 2.39 8.29 -6.63
C VAL A 144 2.45 6.90 -7.25
N GLY A 145 2.81 6.83 -8.53
CA GLY A 145 2.71 5.59 -9.31
C GLY A 145 1.28 5.04 -9.31
N SER A 146 1.14 3.78 -8.87
CA SER A 146 -0.16 3.10 -8.76
C SER A 146 -0.87 3.29 -7.41
N HIS A 147 -0.26 3.99 -6.44
CA HIS A 147 -0.75 4.06 -5.07
C HIS A 147 -1.25 5.45 -4.68
N GLN A 148 -2.32 5.49 -3.88
CA GLN A 148 -2.95 6.72 -3.38
C GLN A 148 -2.72 6.86 -1.87
N PHE A 149 -2.33 8.06 -1.44
CA PHE A 149 -2.02 8.39 -0.05
C PHE A 149 -2.80 9.60 0.40
N LYS A 150 -3.50 9.50 1.53
CA LYS A 150 -4.00 10.68 2.26
C LYS A 150 -2.83 11.29 3.03
N VAL A 151 -2.62 12.60 2.88
CA VAL A 151 -1.54 13.33 3.55
C VAL A 151 -2.00 14.67 4.11
N SER A 152 -1.54 15.01 5.29
CA SER A 152 -1.48 16.37 5.85
C SER A 152 -0.02 16.84 5.92
N ASN A 153 0.22 18.12 6.25
CA ASN A 153 1.59 18.59 6.42
C ASN A 153 2.22 17.99 7.70
N ARG A 154 3.54 17.74 7.65
CA ARG A 154 4.32 16.95 8.63
C ARG A 154 4.00 15.44 8.69
N ASP A 155 3.24 14.88 7.76
CA ASP A 155 3.16 13.43 7.62
C ASP A 155 4.43 12.88 6.98
N SER A 156 4.84 11.67 7.38
CA SER A 156 5.83 10.85 6.64
C SER A 156 5.11 9.69 5.99
N ILE A 157 5.34 9.48 4.68
CA ILE A 157 4.81 8.33 3.93
C ILE A 157 5.95 7.52 3.32
N TYR A 158 5.75 6.22 3.20
CA TYR A 158 6.62 5.35 2.40
C TYR A 158 5.95 5.12 1.03
N VAL A 159 6.69 5.38 -0.03
CA VAL A 159 6.28 5.17 -1.43
C VAL A 159 7.24 4.19 -2.12
N GLU A 160 6.88 3.73 -3.30
CA GLU A 160 7.76 2.93 -4.17
C GLU A 160 9.07 3.69 -4.46
N LYS A 161 10.16 2.97 -4.77
CA LYS A 161 11.45 3.60 -5.09
C LYS A 161 11.32 4.58 -6.27
N LEU A 162 11.50 5.86 -5.97
CA LEU A 162 11.68 6.90 -6.98
C LEU A 162 13.11 6.80 -7.54
N LYS A 163 13.26 6.75 -8.87
CA LYS A 163 14.56 6.55 -9.55
C LYS A 163 15.47 7.78 -9.48
N PHE A 164 14.89 8.97 -9.64
CA PHE A 164 15.59 10.19 -10.05
C PHE A 164 15.63 11.29 -8.98
N CYS A 165 15.67 10.92 -7.70
CA CYS A 165 15.81 11.88 -6.59
C CYS A 165 16.77 11.34 -5.53
N GLU A 166 17.52 12.24 -4.91
CA GLU A 166 18.46 11.93 -3.85
C GLU A 166 17.90 12.27 -2.45
N VAL A 167 18.64 11.89 -1.41
CA VAL A 167 18.26 12.19 -0.02
C VAL A 167 18.37 13.68 0.24
N ASN A 168 17.34 14.27 0.86
CA ASN A 168 17.11 15.71 1.03
C ASN A 168 16.63 16.47 -0.22
N ASP A 169 16.28 15.82 -1.34
CA ASP A 169 15.66 16.55 -2.46
C ASP A 169 14.28 17.10 -2.09
N LYS A 170 13.98 18.32 -2.56
CA LYS A 170 12.64 18.92 -2.56
C LYS A 170 11.87 18.41 -3.77
N LEU A 171 10.72 17.78 -3.53
CA LEU A 171 9.81 17.25 -4.55
C LEU A 171 8.48 18.00 -4.53
N ILE A 172 7.85 18.14 -5.69
CA ILE A 172 6.45 18.54 -5.84
C ILE A 172 5.68 17.35 -6.39
N LEU A 173 4.64 16.91 -5.67
CA LEU A 173 3.71 15.89 -6.11
C LEU A 173 2.57 16.58 -6.87
N ASN A 174 2.50 16.35 -8.18
CA ASN A 174 1.58 17.02 -9.11
C ASN A 174 0.27 16.24 -9.27
N LYS A 175 0.28 14.92 -9.08
CA LYS A 175 -0.91 14.06 -9.20
C LYS A 175 -1.78 14.13 -7.93
N VAL A 176 -2.36 15.29 -7.67
CA VAL A 176 -3.33 15.52 -6.57
C VAL A 176 -4.74 15.19 -7.04
N LEU A 177 -5.41 14.24 -6.38
CA LEU A 177 -6.76 13.79 -6.72
C LEU A 177 -7.86 14.51 -5.93
N MET A 178 -7.56 14.95 -4.71
CA MET A 178 -8.51 15.64 -3.84
C MET A 178 -7.78 16.55 -2.84
N LEU A 179 -8.38 17.69 -2.52
CA LEU A 179 -7.96 18.57 -1.41
C LEU A 179 -9.13 18.73 -0.42
N GLY A 180 -8.83 18.76 0.87
CA GLY A 180 -9.81 18.89 1.94
C GLY A 180 -9.36 19.80 3.06
N SER A 181 -10.25 20.68 3.49
CA SER A 181 -10.13 21.65 4.58
C SER A 181 -11.39 21.56 5.45
N ALA A 182 -11.38 22.17 6.65
CA ALA A 182 -12.54 22.16 7.54
C ALA A 182 -13.81 22.81 6.93
N SER A 183 -13.64 23.71 5.96
CA SER A 183 -14.71 24.47 5.30
C SER A 183 -15.05 23.99 3.87
N GLN A 184 -14.13 23.31 3.19
CA GLN A 184 -14.20 23.03 1.75
C GLN A 184 -13.56 21.69 1.41
N THR A 185 -14.13 20.97 0.44
CA THR A 185 -13.48 19.82 -0.22
C THR A 185 -13.54 20.02 -1.73
N ILE A 186 -12.40 19.82 -2.40
CA ILE A 186 -12.21 19.98 -3.85
C ILE A 186 -11.85 18.60 -4.40
N VAL A 187 -12.67 18.06 -5.30
CA VAL A 187 -12.50 16.72 -5.90
C VAL A 187 -12.08 16.85 -7.36
N GLY A 188 -10.96 16.22 -7.73
CA GLY A 188 -10.38 16.26 -9.06
C GLY A 188 -11.15 15.49 -10.12
N ARG A 189 -10.83 15.74 -11.39
CA ARG A 189 -11.42 15.07 -12.57
C ARG A 189 -10.41 14.90 -13.72
N PRO A 190 -9.45 13.95 -13.63
CA PRO A 190 -9.14 13.08 -12.48
C PRO A 190 -8.29 13.78 -11.42
N ILE A 191 -7.43 14.73 -11.82
CA ILE A 191 -6.62 15.56 -10.93
C ILE A 191 -7.33 16.89 -10.60
N VAL A 192 -6.86 17.58 -9.56
CA VAL A 192 -7.22 18.96 -9.25
C VAL A 192 -6.22 19.89 -9.96
N PRO A 193 -6.65 20.85 -10.79
CA PRO A 193 -5.74 21.81 -11.42
C PRO A 193 -5.11 22.74 -10.38
N GLU A 194 -3.88 23.21 -10.64
CA GLU A 194 -3.11 24.14 -9.78
C GLU A 194 -2.84 23.63 -8.34
N ALA A 195 -3.22 22.40 -8.01
CA ALA A 195 -2.92 21.75 -6.74
C ALA A 195 -1.49 21.19 -6.74
N ALA A 196 -0.74 21.50 -5.68
CA ALA A 196 0.63 21.04 -5.50
C ALA A 196 0.86 20.62 -4.04
N VAL A 197 1.43 19.44 -3.84
CA VAL A 197 1.87 18.98 -2.50
C VAL A 197 3.38 18.93 -2.48
N HIS A 198 3.98 19.73 -1.61
CA HIS A 198 5.43 19.83 -1.46
C HIS A 198 5.90 18.77 -0.46
N ALA A 199 7.01 18.12 -0.78
CA ALA A 199 7.61 17.06 0.02
C ALA A 199 9.14 17.15 0.01
N VAL A 200 9.78 16.44 0.93
CA VAL A 200 11.24 16.22 0.98
C VAL A 200 11.52 14.74 1.10
N VAL A 201 12.56 14.25 0.42
CA VAL A 201 13.08 12.87 0.61
C VAL A 201 13.83 12.79 1.94
N GLU A 202 13.35 12.00 2.90
CA GLU A 202 14.05 11.76 4.18
C GLU A 202 15.13 10.67 4.07
N GLU A 203 14.82 9.56 3.40
CA GLU A 203 15.70 8.40 3.26
C GLU A 203 15.18 7.45 2.16
N HIS A 204 16.08 6.65 1.58
CA HIS A 204 15.71 5.45 0.83
C HIS A 204 15.91 4.25 1.76
N ALA A 205 14.83 3.52 2.02
CA ALA A 205 14.77 2.46 3.01
C ALA A 205 14.53 1.08 2.39
N LEU A 206 15.03 0.04 3.05
CA LEU A 206 14.73 -1.35 2.72
C LEU A 206 13.63 -1.89 3.64
N ASP A 207 12.52 -2.31 3.04
CA ASP A 207 11.39 -2.94 3.74
C ASP A 207 11.81 -4.22 4.50
N ALA A 208 10.95 -4.66 5.42
CA ALA A 208 11.06 -5.92 6.14
C ALA A 208 11.30 -7.11 5.20
N LYS A 209 12.07 -8.09 5.67
CA LYS A 209 12.49 -9.23 4.84
C LYS A 209 11.36 -10.25 4.65
N VAL A 210 10.63 -10.13 3.55
CA VAL A 210 9.60 -11.10 3.14
C VAL A 210 10.26 -12.44 2.78
N ILE A 211 9.84 -13.53 3.44
CA ILE A 211 10.42 -14.87 3.22
C ILE A 211 9.54 -15.68 2.27
N ILE A 212 10.01 -15.86 1.03
CA ILE A 212 9.36 -16.64 -0.02
C ILE A 212 9.78 -18.11 0.13
N PHE A 213 8.92 -18.92 0.75
CA PHE A 213 9.13 -20.36 0.90
C PHE A 213 8.34 -21.17 -0.13
N LYS A 214 9.02 -21.89 -1.02
CA LYS A 214 8.43 -22.75 -2.06
C LYS A 214 8.70 -24.22 -1.72
N LYS A 215 7.66 -25.07 -1.68
CA LYS A 215 7.76 -26.50 -1.34
C LYS A 215 6.79 -27.35 -2.17
N LYS A 216 7.24 -28.48 -2.74
CA LYS A 216 6.38 -29.45 -3.44
C LYS A 216 6.34 -30.78 -2.66
N ARG A 217 5.12 -31.26 -2.36
CA ARG A 217 4.89 -32.49 -1.56
C ARG A 217 5.46 -33.72 -2.29
N ARG A 218 6.16 -34.61 -1.55
CA ARG A 218 6.77 -35.87 -2.06
C ARG A 218 7.81 -35.72 -3.21
N LYS A 219 8.27 -34.52 -3.56
CA LYS A 219 9.22 -34.28 -4.68
C LYS A 219 10.59 -33.75 -4.23
N ASN A 220 10.93 -33.88 -2.95
CA ASN A 220 12.11 -33.31 -2.23
C ASN A 220 12.40 -31.80 -2.44
N TYR A 221 11.61 -31.10 -3.24
CA TYR A 221 11.77 -29.69 -3.54
C TYR A 221 11.32 -28.82 -2.36
N ARG A 222 12.29 -28.14 -1.76
CA ARG A 222 12.14 -27.00 -0.85
C ARG A 222 13.13 -25.91 -1.27
N ARG A 223 12.70 -24.66 -1.37
CA ARG A 223 13.54 -23.48 -1.63
C ARG A 223 13.04 -22.32 -0.76
N THR A 224 13.96 -21.57 -0.18
CA THR A 224 13.68 -20.37 0.61
C THR A 224 14.46 -19.22 0.00
N LYS A 225 13.78 -18.16 -0.45
CA LYS A 225 14.41 -16.90 -0.90
C LYS A 225 13.88 -15.76 -0.02
N GLY A 226 14.74 -14.81 0.33
CA GLY A 226 14.30 -13.54 0.90
C GLY A 226 14.06 -12.50 -0.18
N HIS A 227 13.03 -11.68 -0.03
CA HIS A 227 12.87 -10.40 -0.71
C HIS A 227 12.97 -9.27 0.31
N ARG A 228 13.37 -8.08 -0.14
CA ARG A 228 13.19 -6.79 0.53
C ARG A 228 12.87 -5.80 -0.58
N GLN A 229 11.86 -4.97 -0.39
CA GLN A 229 11.53 -3.92 -1.34
C GLN A 229 12.31 -2.64 -0.99
N GLU A 230 12.81 -1.95 -2.01
CA GLU A 230 13.33 -0.59 -1.85
C GLU A 230 12.16 0.41 -1.91
N LEU A 231 12.10 1.29 -0.92
CA LEU A 231 11.06 2.29 -0.72
C LEU A 231 11.71 3.67 -0.53
N THR A 232 11.10 4.72 -1.05
CA THR A 232 11.48 6.10 -0.72
C THR A 232 10.57 6.61 0.37
N LYS A 233 11.13 7.25 1.41
CA LYS A 233 10.36 7.88 2.48
C LYS A 233 10.26 9.39 2.23
N LEU A 234 9.03 9.87 2.09
CA LEU A 234 8.74 11.27 1.83
C LEU A 234 8.14 11.95 3.05
N ARG A 235 8.58 13.17 3.33
CA ARG A 235 8.07 14.04 4.40
C ARG A 235 7.34 15.21 3.80
N ILE A 236 6.04 15.34 4.08
CA ILE A 236 5.18 16.36 3.48
C ILE A 236 5.39 17.71 4.18
N THR A 237 5.72 18.76 3.42
CA THR A 237 6.08 20.08 3.94
C THR A 237 4.91 21.08 3.86
N ASP A 238 4.21 21.12 2.73
CA ASP A 238 3.15 22.09 2.43
C ASP A 238 2.10 21.52 1.46
N ILE A 239 0.87 22.03 1.54
CA ILE A 239 -0.24 21.71 0.65
C ILE A 239 -0.78 23.03 0.06
N GLN A 240 -0.89 23.09 -1.26
CA GLN A 240 -1.29 24.27 -2.03
C GLN A 240 -2.49 23.96 -2.94
N GLY A 241 -3.24 24.99 -3.34
CA GLY A 241 -4.48 24.87 -4.14
C GLY A 241 -5.78 24.82 -3.33
N ILE A 242 -5.76 25.09 -2.01
CA ILE A 242 -6.97 25.17 -1.17
C ILE A 242 -6.89 26.29 -0.14
N GLN A 243 -8.05 26.87 0.21
CA GLN A 243 -8.16 27.89 1.24
C GLN A 243 -7.85 27.29 2.63
N LYS A 244 -6.77 27.77 3.24
CA LYS A 244 -6.34 27.40 4.59
C LYS A 244 -7.15 28.21 5.61
N PRO A 245 -7.76 27.60 6.63
CA PRO A 245 -8.51 28.35 7.64
C PRO A 245 -7.54 29.19 8.46
N GLU A 246 -7.94 30.43 8.76
CA GLU A 246 -7.11 31.35 9.53
C GLU A 246 -6.81 30.77 10.93
N LYS A 247 -5.54 30.84 11.33
CA LYS A 247 -5.17 30.55 12.73
C LYS A 247 -5.67 31.69 13.60
N VAL A 248 -6.85 31.51 14.17
CA VAL A 248 -7.34 32.30 15.31
C VAL A 248 -6.32 32.13 16.44
N ALA A 249 -5.41 33.09 16.55
CA ALA A 249 -4.39 33.12 17.58
C ALA A 249 -5.10 33.39 18.92
N MET A 250 -5.33 32.32 19.70
CA MET A 250 -5.77 32.46 21.08
C MET A 250 -4.69 33.23 21.84
N THR A 251 -4.94 34.50 22.12
CA THR A 251 -4.06 35.34 22.92
C THR A 251 -4.06 34.81 24.35
N ASN A 252 -2.92 34.27 24.80
CA ASN A 252 -2.77 33.80 26.18
C ASN A 252 -3.12 34.95 27.14
N PRO A 253 -4.17 34.82 27.98
CA PRO A 253 -4.67 35.94 28.79
C PRO A 253 -3.69 36.37 29.88
N GLU A 254 -2.74 35.50 30.25
CA GLU A 254 -1.75 35.73 31.30
C GLU A 254 -0.86 36.95 31.06
N ASN A 255 -0.55 37.28 29.79
CA ASN A 255 0.27 38.44 29.45
C ASN A 255 -0.47 39.79 29.56
N VAL A 256 -1.78 39.80 29.76
CA VAL A 256 -2.57 41.03 29.95
C VAL A 256 -2.56 41.48 31.42
N ALA A 257 -2.39 40.56 32.36
CA ALA A 257 -2.49 40.81 33.80
C ALA A 257 -1.27 41.50 34.44
N VAL A 258 -0.26 41.87 33.66
CA VAL A 258 1.00 42.50 34.12
C VAL A 258 1.12 43.97 33.66
N ALA A 259 0.09 44.50 32.99
CA ALA A 259 0.06 45.85 32.39
C ALA A 259 -1.14 46.70 32.81
N ALA A 260 -1.65 46.48 34.04
CA ALA A 260 -2.78 47.17 34.64
C ALA A 260 -2.48 47.57 36.10
#